data_AF-A0A956QE91-F1
#
_entry.id   AF-A0A956QE91-F1
#
_cell.length_a   1.000
_cell.length_b   1.000
_cell.length_c   1.000
_cell.angle_alpha   90.00
_cell.angle_beta   90.00
_cell.angle_gamma   90.00
#
_symmetry.space_group_name_H-M   'P 1'
#
loop_
_entity.id
_entity.type
_entity.pdbx_description
1 polymer ?
#
loop_
_entity_poly.entity_id
_entity_poly.type
_entity_poly.pdbx_seq_one_letter_code
_entity_poly.pdbx_strand_id
1 'polypeptide(L)'
;MARKAYATMDHAAKSEDTLYCRRHSLAHIMAQAVQKLYPGTKLGFGPPVDNGFYYDFLLPQTISDEDLKAIEDEMRKILRERQTFEYRELSPDEAVEMLKGQGEHLKAEYARELGDRGETLSFYRNGPFEDLCAGPHVEDTGKIPADSFKLDTLAGAYWRGDEKREMLTRIYGLAFMDKKELKEFIRLREEARKFDHRKLGKELDLFHISEEVGPGLPLWLPNGTVLREELEALAREVEFQAGYQRVATPHVTDGKLFETSGHLPYYKDAMFPPMTVDEERQYYLKPMNCPFHHLIFGSRPRSYRELPLRLAEYGQCYRYEQSGALAGLLRVRGMCMNDAHIYCTAEQLEEEFTAVLEMHRNYYEMFRLARYWMRLSIHDPENKTKYVDNPAAWASSEKIIEKILEKS
;
A
#
# COMPACT_ATOMS: atom_id res chain seq x y z
N MET A 1 1.12 3.33 -0.56
CA MET A 1 1.75 4.58 -1.08
C MET A 1 1.21 5.84 -0.41
N ALA A 2 -0.05 5.91 0.04
CA ALA A 2 -0.68 7.08 0.68
C ALA A 2 -0.03 7.61 1.98
N ARG A 3 0.64 6.78 2.79
CA ARG A 3 1.38 7.26 3.97
C ARG A 3 2.52 8.22 3.61
N LYS A 4 3.08 8.15 2.39
CA LYS A 4 4.31 8.88 2.04
C LYS A 4 4.06 10.35 1.64
N ALA A 5 2.98 10.67 0.92
CA ALA A 5 2.82 12.00 0.32
C ALA A 5 2.86 13.15 1.35
N TYR A 6 2.07 13.05 2.42
CA TYR A 6 2.05 14.06 3.48
C TYR A 6 3.06 13.82 4.60
N ALA A 7 3.49 12.58 4.83
CA ALA A 7 4.48 12.28 5.87
C ALA A 7 5.88 12.81 5.51
N THR A 8 6.21 12.97 4.22
CA THR A 8 7.52 13.46 3.75
C THR A 8 7.56 14.97 3.51
N MET A 9 6.46 15.71 3.67
CA MET A 9 6.47 17.17 3.52
C MET A 9 7.01 17.83 4.78
N ASP A 10 7.94 18.79 4.61
CA ASP A 10 8.43 19.64 5.69
C ASP A 10 7.31 20.57 6.20
N HIS A 11 7.43 21.04 7.44
CA HIS A 11 6.41 21.83 8.16
C HIS A 11 6.03 23.12 7.42
N ALA A 12 7.02 23.81 6.82
CA ALA A 12 6.78 25.00 6.02
C ALA A 12 5.96 24.71 4.75
N ALA A 13 6.22 23.60 4.06
CA ALA A 13 5.43 23.21 2.89
C ALA A 13 4.00 22.79 3.28
N LYS A 14 3.82 22.22 4.48
CA LYS A 14 2.50 21.87 5.05
C LYS A 14 1.68 23.09 5.43
N SER A 15 2.32 24.17 5.90
CA SER A 15 1.61 25.40 6.30
C SER A 15 1.11 26.20 5.10
N GLU A 16 1.82 26.12 3.97
CA GLU A 16 1.40 26.71 2.69
C GLU A 16 0.30 25.90 1.99
N ASP A 17 0.20 24.58 2.24
CA ASP A 17 -0.89 23.75 1.74
C ASP A 17 -2.18 23.97 2.56
N THR A 18 -3.02 24.87 2.04
CA THR A 18 -4.33 25.19 2.61
C THR A 18 -5.21 23.94 2.79
N LEU A 19 -5.12 22.96 1.89
CA LEU A 19 -5.96 21.77 1.95
C LEU A 19 -5.46 20.79 3.02
N TYR A 20 -4.13 20.67 3.20
CA TYR A 20 -3.53 19.95 4.31
C TYR A 20 -4.03 20.52 5.65
N CYS A 21 -3.89 21.83 5.87
CA CYS A 21 -4.32 22.50 7.09
C CYS A 21 -5.82 22.27 7.38
N ARG A 22 -6.67 22.36 6.36
CA ARG A 22 -8.11 22.10 6.49
C ARG A 22 -8.42 20.67 6.87
N ARG A 23 -7.81 19.69 6.19
CA ARG A 23 -8.00 18.25 6.47
C ARG A 23 -7.55 17.89 7.87
N HIS A 24 -6.39 18.42 8.28
CA HIS A 24 -5.86 18.19 9.61
C HIS A 24 -6.74 18.80 10.70
N SER A 25 -7.22 20.03 10.47
CA SER A 25 -8.16 20.70 11.38
C SER A 25 -9.52 19.99 11.46
N LEU A 26 -10.02 19.45 10.35
CA LEU A 26 -11.23 18.61 10.35
C LEU A 26 -11.06 17.32 11.14
N ALA A 27 -9.85 16.74 11.18
CA ALA A 27 -9.56 15.59 12.04
C ALA A 27 -9.72 15.95 13.53
N HIS A 28 -9.20 17.10 13.97
CA HIS A 28 -9.40 17.60 15.34
C HIS A 28 -10.87 17.89 15.65
N ILE A 29 -11.59 18.53 14.72
CA ILE A 29 -13.02 18.81 14.88
C ILE A 29 -13.82 17.52 14.99
N MET A 30 -13.45 16.49 14.21
CA MET A 30 -14.05 15.15 14.32
C MET A 30 -13.75 14.51 15.68
N ALA A 31 -12.51 14.58 16.16
CA ALA A 31 -12.14 14.02 17.46
C ALA A 31 -12.91 14.68 18.62
N GLN A 32 -13.03 16.01 18.60
CA GLN A 32 -13.86 16.76 19.54
C GLN A 32 -15.33 16.34 19.47
N ALA A 33 -15.90 16.23 18.27
CA ALA A 33 -17.29 15.81 18.08
C ALA A 33 -17.53 14.39 18.64
N VAL A 34 -16.62 13.46 18.35
CA VAL A 34 -16.68 12.08 18.83
C VAL A 34 -16.56 12.01 20.36
N GLN A 35 -15.59 12.69 20.98
CA GLN A 35 -15.47 12.70 22.45
C GLN A 35 -16.69 13.32 23.15
N LYS A 36 -17.34 14.29 22.51
CA LYS A 36 -18.57 14.90 23.04
C LYS A 36 -19.77 13.96 22.94
N LEU A 37 -19.94 13.26 21.82
CA LEU A 37 -21.05 12.33 21.60
C LEU A 37 -20.86 11.00 22.34
N TYR A 38 -19.61 10.58 22.50
CA TYR A 38 -19.21 9.31 23.14
C TYR A 38 -18.19 9.56 24.26
N PRO A 39 -18.64 10.05 25.43
CA PRO A 39 -17.75 10.31 26.56
C PRO A 39 -16.96 9.07 26.99
N GLY A 40 -15.67 9.24 27.26
CA GLY A 40 -14.75 8.14 27.60
C GLY A 40 -13.92 7.62 26.43
N THR A 41 -14.18 8.09 25.21
CA THR A 41 -13.37 7.79 24.01
C THR A 41 -11.92 8.20 24.19
N LYS A 42 -10.98 7.29 23.85
CA LYS A 42 -9.54 7.59 23.80
C LYS A 42 -9.06 7.78 22.37
N LEU A 43 -8.09 8.66 22.19
CA LEU A 43 -7.60 9.11 20.89
C LEU A 43 -6.39 8.29 20.44
N GLY A 44 -6.42 7.89 19.17
CA GLY A 44 -5.28 7.32 18.46
C GLY A 44 -4.61 8.33 17.53
N PHE A 45 -4.48 8.00 16.25
CA PHE A 45 -3.89 8.88 15.24
C PHE A 45 -4.93 9.49 14.31
N GLY A 46 -4.76 10.77 13.97
CA GLY A 46 -5.68 11.52 13.11
C GLY A 46 -5.06 12.31 11.97
N PRO A 47 -4.26 11.70 11.08
CA PRO A 47 -3.57 12.46 10.03
C PRO A 47 -4.49 12.81 8.84
N PRO A 48 -4.16 13.87 8.10
CA PRO A 48 -4.72 14.09 6.77
C PRO A 48 -4.23 13.01 5.78
N VAL A 49 -5.03 12.75 4.75
CA VAL A 49 -4.76 11.82 3.65
C VAL A 49 -5.15 12.46 2.31
N ASP A 50 -4.73 11.86 1.19
CA ASP A 50 -4.84 12.43 -0.17
C ASP A 50 -6.22 13.00 -0.54
N ASN A 51 -7.31 12.38 -0.05
CA ASN A 51 -8.69 12.79 -0.35
C ASN A 51 -9.47 13.27 0.89
N GLY A 52 -8.80 13.45 2.03
CA GLY A 52 -9.48 13.81 3.27
C GLY A 52 -8.65 13.59 4.52
N PHE A 53 -9.19 12.91 5.51
CA PHE A 53 -8.56 12.66 6.80
C PHE A 53 -9.15 11.39 7.42
N TYR A 54 -8.52 10.87 8.46
CA TYR A 54 -9.15 9.90 9.35
C TYR A 54 -8.81 10.20 10.79
N TYR A 55 -9.47 9.53 11.72
CA TYR A 55 -9.06 9.50 13.12
C TYR A 55 -9.37 8.13 13.73
N ASP A 56 -8.41 7.58 14.49
CA ASP A 56 -8.54 6.32 15.22
C ASP A 56 -9.05 6.56 16.64
N PHE A 57 -10.07 5.80 17.06
CA PHE A 57 -10.69 5.94 18.37
C PHE A 57 -10.77 4.59 19.09
N LEU A 58 -10.42 4.59 20.37
CA LEU A 58 -10.84 3.53 21.29
C LEU A 58 -12.16 3.98 21.92
N LEU A 59 -13.26 3.49 21.36
CA LEU A 59 -14.61 3.87 21.77
C LEU A 59 -15.10 2.97 22.91
N PRO A 60 -15.88 3.51 23.87
CA PRO A 60 -16.52 2.70 24.91
C PRO A 60 -17.66 1.84 24.35
N GLN A 61 -18.17 2.16 23.16
CA GLN A 61 -19.26 1.48 22.49
C GLN A 61 -18.99 1.37 20.99
N THR A 62 -19.59 0.38 20.34
CA THR A 62 -19.54 0.24 18.88
C THR A 62 -20.36 1.34 18.20
N ILE A 63 -19.83 1.88 17.11
CA ILE A 63 -20.54 2.80 16.22
C ILE A 63 -20.72 2.16 14.85
N SER A 64 -21.71 2.63 14.11
CA SER A 64 -22.11 2.18 12.78
C SER A 64 -22.11 3.33 11.78
N ASP A 65 -22.30 3.02 10.49
CA ASP A 65 -22.40 4.04 9.43
C ASP A 65 -23.57 5.02 9.66
N GLU A 66 -24.60 4.60 10.41
CA GLU A 66 -25.77 5.42 10.75
C GLU A 66 -25.41 6.55 11.73
N ASP A 67 -24.40 6.33 12.57
CA ASP A 67 -23.91 7.29 13.58
C ASP A 67 -23.06 8.41 12.95
N LEU A 68 -22.50 8.18 11.75
CA LEU A 68 -21.67 9.16 11.05
C LEU A 68 -22.41 10.48 10.83
N LYS A 69 -23.72 10.42 10.57
CA LYS A 69 -24.55 11.63 10.39
C LYS A 69 -24.59 12.49 11.65
N ALA A 70 -24.73 11.87 12.83
CA ALA A 70 -24.76 12.59 14.09
C ALA A 70 -23.40 13.25 14.39
N ILE A 71 -22.29 12.57 14.08
CA ILE A 71 -20.94 13.10 14.20
C ILE A 71 -20.75 14.28 13.23
N GLU A 72 -21.14 14.14 11.96
CA GLU A 72 -21.08 15.23 10.98
C GLU A 72 -21.87 16.47 11.44
N ASP A 73 -23.09 16.29 11.95
CA ASP A 73 -23.93 17.38 12.42
C ASP A 73 -23.28 18.11 13.61
N GLU A 74 -22.60 17.38 14.49
CA GLU A 74 -21.84 17.96 15.60
C GLU A 74 -20.58 18.69 15.12
N MET A 75 -19.84 18.13 14.16
CA MET A 75 -18.72 18.83 13.50
C MET A 75 -19.18 20.17 12.89
N ARG A 76 -20.35 20.19 12.23
CA ARG A 76 -20.95 21.42 11.68
C ARG A 76 -21.37 22.42 12.76
N LYS A 77 -21.67 22.00 13.98
CA LYS A 77 -21.89 22.92 15.11
C LYS A 77 -20.57 23.55 15.54
N ILE A 78 -19.52 22.74 15.72
CA ILE A 78 -18.17 23.23 16.10
C ILE A 78 -17.65 24.26 15.08
N LEU A 79 -17.81 24.02 13.78
CA LEU A 79 -17.43 24.98 12.73
C LEU A 79 -18.11 26.35 12.90
N ARG A 80 -19.36 26.38 13.37
CA ARG A 80 -20.12 27.62 13.60
C ARG A 80 -19.66 28.36 14.86
N GLU A 81 -19.01 27.68 15.80
CA GLU A 81 -18.48 28.27 17.02
C GLU A 81 -17.18 29.05 16.78
N ARG A 82 -16.51 28.86 15.64
CA ARG A 82 -15.27 29.58 15.26
C ARG A 82 -14.17 29.50 16.33
N GLN A 83 -14.03 28.33 16.94
CA GLN A 83 -12.99 28.04 17.91
C GLN A 83 -11.61 28.26 17.27
N THR A 84 -10.73 29.02 17.93
CA THR A 84 -9.34 29.24 17.53
C THR A 84 -8.49 28.02 17.90
N PHE A 85 -7.46 27.75 17.09
CA PHE A 85 -6.46 26.73 17.41
C PHE A 85 -5.30 27.35 18.20
N GLU A 86 -5.20 27.01 19.48
CA GLU A 86 -4.15 27.51 20.38
C GLU A 86 -3.00 26.50 20.45
N TYR A 87 -1.78 26.96 20.16
CA TYR A 87 -0.57 26.16 20.20
C TYR A 87 0.12 26.28 21.56
N ARG A 88 0.58 25.16 22.10
CA ARG A 88 1.55 25.14 23.21
C ARG A 88 2.49 23.95 23.10
N GLU A 89 3.66 24.10 23.71
CA GLU A 89 4.64 23.02 23.87
C GLU A 89 4.69 22.61 25.33
N LEU A 90 4.87 21.32 25.56
CA LEU A 90 5.10 20.76 26.89
C LEU A 90 6.39 19.93 26.87
N SER A 91 7.07 19.86 28.00
CA SER A 91 8.16 18.90 28.13
C SER A 91 7.62 17.45 28.04
N PRO A 92 8.46 16.47 27.64
CA PRO A 92 8.04 15.07 27.59
C PRO A 92 7.37 14.57 28.87
N ASP A 93 7.93 14.91 30.03
CA ASP A 93 7.39 14.48 31.32
C ASP A 93 6.03 15.13 31.63
N GLU A 94 5.89 16.43 31.41
CA GLU A 94 4.62 17.14 31.61
C GLU A 94 3.52 16.64 30.67
N ALA A 95 3.87 16.41 29.40
CA ALA A 95 2.97 15.90 28.38
C ALA A 95 2.45 14.50 28.75
N VAL A 96 3.36 13.60 29.15
CA VAL A 96 3.01 12.23 29.54
C VAL A 96 2.12 12.22 30.78
N GLU A 97 2.43 13.00 31.80
CA GLU A 97 1.61 13.08 33.02
C GLU A 97 0.22 13.70 32.76
N MET A 98 0.15 14.76 31.93
CA MET A 98 -1.12 15.35 31.52
C MET A 98 -2.01 14.34 30.78
N LEU A 99 -1.45 13.63 29.80
CA LEU A 99 -2.19 12.65 28.99
C LEU A 99 -2.66 11.46 29.83
N LYS A 100 -1.83 10.96 30.76
CA LYS A 100 -2.26 9.94 31.74
C LYS A 100 -3.37 10.44 32.64
N GLY A 101 -3.29 11.69 33.12
CA GLY A 101 -4.33 12.32 33.95
C GLY A 101 -5.68 12.43 33.23
N GLN A 102 -5.66 12.59 31.91
CA GLN A 102 -6.86 12.57 31.04
C GLN A 102 -7.29 11.13 30.65
N GLY A 103 -6.52 10.11 31.05
CA GLY A 103 -6.72 8.71 30.69
C GLY A 103 -6.37 8.38 29.22
N GLU A 104 -5.70 9.28 28.51
CA GLU A 104 -5.24 9.14 27.12
C GLU A 104 -3.95 8.31 27.04
N HIS A 105 -4.01 7.06 27.52
CA HIS A 105 -2.85 6.17 27.64
C HIS A 105 -2.15 5.89 26.28
N LEU A 106 -2.88 5.79 25.17
CA LEU A 106 -2.32 5.62 23.83
C LEU A 106 -1.47 6.83 23.41
N LYS A 107 -2.00 8.05 23.60
CA LYS A 107 -1.25 9.28 23.35
C LYS A 107 -0.09 9.45 24.32
N ALA A 108 -0.22 9.03 25.58
CA ALA A 108 0.87 9.08 26.56
C ALA A 108 2.04 8.15 26.17
N GLU A 109 1.75 6.96 25.63
CA GLU A 109 2.75 6.07 25.03
C GLU A 109 3.46 6.77 23.88
N TYR A 110 2.71 7.38 22.97
CA TYR A 110 3.30 8.11 21.84
C TYR A 110 4.13 9.34 22.25
N ALA A 111 3.66 10.10 23.23
CA ALA A 111 4.37 11.24 23.79
C ALA A 111 5.74 10.84 24.32
N ARG A 112 5.82 9.73 25.06
CA ARG A 112 7.08 9.19 25.57
C ARG A 112 8.03 8.84 24.41
N GLU A 113 7.54 8.13 23.39
CA GLU A 113 8.37 7.77 22.24
C GLU A 113 8.89 8.98 21.45
N LEU A 114 8.13 10.07 21.38
CA LEU A 114 8.59 11.33 20.79
C LEU A 114 9.66 11.98 21.66
N GLY A 115 9.45 12.01 22.98
CA GLY A 115 10.41 12.53 23.95
C GLY A 115 11.74 11.78 23.93
N ASP A 116 11.70 10.44 23.85
CA ASP A 116 12.88 9.58 23.75
C ASP A 116 13.70 9.84 22.48
N ARG A 117 13.03 10.32 21.41
CA ARG A 117 13.67 10.75 20.16
C ARG A 117 14.15 12.20 20.18
N GLY A 118 13.90 12.94 21.26
CA GLY A 118 14.22 14.35 21.37
C GLY A 118 13.37 15.25 20.48
N GLU A 119 12.18 14.79 20.08
CA GLU A 119 11.25 15.58 19.27
C GLU A 119 10.45 16.54 20.15
N THR A 120 10.06 17.70 19.61
CA THR A 120 9.19 18.66 20.32
C THR A 120 7.77 18.11 20.45
N LEU A 121 7.22 18.11 21.66
CA LEU A 121 5.83 17.74 21.91
C LEU A 121 4.94 18.98 21.89
N SER A 122 4.23 19.15 20.78
CA SER A 122 3.27 20.22 20.58
C SER A 122 1.83 19.76 20.77
N PHE A 123 1.04 20.66 21.34
CA PHE A 123 -0.38 20.46 21.61
C PHE A 123 -1.17 21.57 20.95
N TYR A 124 -2.29 21.20 20.33
CA TYR A 124 -3.25 22.13 19.78
C TYR A 124 -4.57 22.00 20.49
N ARG A 125 -5.08 23.12 21.00
CA ARG A 125 -6.38 23.21 21.65
C ARG A 125 -7.37 23.94 20.75
N ASN A 126 -8.56 23.37 20.55
CA ASN A 126 -9.71 24.03 19.96
C ASN A 126 -10.92 23.90 20.90
N GLY A 127 -11.29 25.02 21.53
CA GLY A 127 -12.34 25.07 22.53
C GLY A 127 -12.07 24.13 23.74
N PRO A 128 -12.98 23.20 24.06
CA PRO A 128 -12.77 22.21 25.14
C PRO A 128 -11.83 21.05 24.77
N PHE A 129 -11.45 20.91 23.50
CA PHE A 129 -10.65 19.80 23.01
C PHE A 129 -9.18 20.18 22.91
N GLU A 130 -8.28 19.27 23.26
CA GLU A 130 -6.84 19.41 23.11
C GLU A 130 -6.23 18.07 22.69
N ASP A 131 -5.25 18.12 21.80
CA ASP A 131 -4.58 16.93 21.27
C ASP A 131 -3.09 17.13 21.06
N LEU A 132 -2.33 16.04 21.24
CA LEU A 132 -0.92 15.93 20.88
C LEU A 132 -0.79 15.87 19.36
N CYS A 133 -0.32 16.95 18.76
CA CYS A 133 -0.36 17.18 17.33
C CYS A 133 0.73 18.17 16.89
N ALA A 134 1.43 17.85 15.78
CA ALA A 134 2.47 18.71 15.22
C ALA A 134 1.94 19.90 14.40
N GLY A 135 0.64 19.93 14.08
CA GLY A 135 0.05 20.91 13.18
C GLY A 135 0.60 20.80 11.74
N PRO A 136 0.54 21.90 10.97
CA PRO A 136 -0.23 23.12 11.22
C PRO A 136 -1.76 22.91 11.14
N HIS A 137 -2.51 23.92 11.60
CA HIS A 137 -3.96 24.03 11.56
C HIS A 137 -4.41 25.34 10.91
N VAL A 138 -5.69 25.43 10.55
CA VAL A 138 -6.30 26.72 10.15
C VAL A 138 -6.38 27.68 11.35
N GLU A 139 -6.53 28.98 11.11
CA GLU A 139 -6.63 29.99 12.18
C GLU A 139 -7.77 29.71 13.17
N ASP A 140 -8.95 29.41 12.64
CA ASP A 140 -10.14 29.05 13.39
C ASP A 140 -11.00 28.05 12.63
N THR A 141 -11.77 27.27 13.37
CA THR A 141 -12.67 26.24 12.82
C THR A 141 -13.65 26.80 11.77
N GLY A 142 -14.05 28.08 11.86
CA GLY A 142 -14.96 28.73 10.90
C GLY A 142 -14.36 28.99 9.51
N LYS A 143 -13.04 28.85 9.33
CA LYS A 143 -12.37 28.99 8.02
C LYS A 143 -12.61 27.81 7.08
N ILE A 144 -13.15 26.71 7.58
CA ILE A 144 -13.47 25.53 6.79
C ILE A 144 -14.93 25.65 6.29
N PRO A 145 -15.17 25.64 4.97
CA PRO A 145 -16.54 25.64 4.45
C PRO A 145 -17.27 24.39 4.94
N ALA A 146 -18.43 24.56 5.57
CA ALA A 146 -19.15 23.43 6.16
C ALA A 146 -19.49 22.37 5.10
N ASP A 147 -19.78 22.75 3.87
CA ASP A 147 -20.15 21.87 2.78
C ASP A 147 -18.96 21.30 1.99
N SER A 148 -17.72 21.50 2.46
CA SER A 148 -16.51 20.96 1.82
C SER A 148 -16.01 19.64 2.42
N PHE A 149 -16.75 19.05 3.38
CA PHE A 149 -16.43 17.74 3.96
C PHE A 149 -17.65 16.82 4.12
N LYS A 150 -17.38 15.53 4.22
CA LYS A 150 -18.34 14.45 4.51
C LYS A 150 -17.63 13.27 5.17
N LEU A 151 -18.17 12.69 6.22
CA LEU A 151 -17.72 11.40 6.77
C LEU A 151 -18.09 10.27 5.80
N ASP A 152 -17.21 9.29 5.70
CA ASP A 152 -17.22 8.36 4.57
C ASP A 152 -17.45 6.91 4.98
N THR A 153 -16.51 6.35 5.75
CA THR A 153 -16.50 4.93 6.10
C THR A 153 -15.86 4.70 7.46
N LEU A 154 -16.27 3.61 8.10
CA LEU A 154 -15.63 3.06 9.29
C LEU A 154 -14.68 1.93 8.90
N ALA A 155 -13.57 1.78 9.62
CA ALA A 155 -12.65 0.65 9.48
C ALA A 155 -12.08 0.24 10.83
N GLY A 156 -11.66 -1.01 10.96
CA GLY A 156 -10.84 -1.45 12.09
C GLY A 156 -9.38 -1.09 11.86
N ALA A 157 -8.69 -0.62 12.89
CA ALA A 157 -7.25 -0.43 12.90
C ALA A 157 -6.68 -0.95 14.23
N TYR A 158 -5.47 -1.48 14.23
CA TYR A 158 -4.78 -1.84 15.46
C TYR A 158 -3.82 -0.73 15.86
N TRP A 159 -3.68 -0.49 17.16
CA TRP A 159 -2.66 0.44 17.66
C TRP A 159 -1.27 0.05 17.15
N ARG A 160 -0.54 1.02 16.57
CA ARG A 160 0.73 0.81 15.85
C ARG A 160 0.72 -0.19 14.69
N GLY A 161 -0.45 -0.69 14.30
CA GLY A 161 -0.57 -1.76 13.31
C GLY A 161 -0.19 -3.15 13.85
N ASP A 162 -0.11 -3.31 15.18
CA ASP A 162 0.15 -4.60 15.82
C ASP A 162 -1.17 -5.27 16.23
N GLU A 163 -1.49 -6.40 15.58
CA GLU A 163 -2.72 -7.17 15.81
C GLU A 163 -2.90 -7.69 17.25
N LYS A 164 -1.82 -7.68 18.05
CA LYS A 164 -1.86 -8.07 19.48
C LYS A 164 -2.25 -6.91 20.40
N ARG A 165 -2.33 -5.70 19.86
CA ARG A 165 -2.67 -4.47 20.59
C ARG A 165 -4.15 -4.14 20.44
N GLU A 166 -4.57 -3.08 21.11
CA GLU A 166 -5.93 -2.58 21.14
C GLU A 166 -6.50 -2.35 19.73
N MET A 167 -7.69 -2.89 19.47
CA MET A 167 -8.45 -2.64 18.26
C MET A 167 -9.18 -1.30 18.38
N LEU A 168 -8.89 -0.41 17.43
CA LEU A 168 -9.44 0.93 17.31
C LEU A 168 -10.45 0.98 16.18
N THR A 169 -11.43 1.88 16.31
CA THR A 169 -12.36 2.24 15.24
C THR A 169 -11.82 3.47 14.52
N ARG A 170 -11.45 3.31 13.26
CA ARG A 170 -11.05 4.39 12.36
C ARG A 170 -12.28 4.98 11.68
N ILE A 171 -12.44 6.30 11.78
CA ILE A 171 -13.46 7.03 11.02
C ILE A 171 -12.77 7.80 9.91
N TYR A 172 -13.15 7.56 8.66
CA TYR A 172 -12.67 8.31 7.50
C TYR A 172 -13.59 9.49 7.17
N GLY A 173 -12.99 10.63 6.82
CA GLY A 173 -13.67 11.79 6.27
C GLY A 173 -13.07 12.22 4.94
N LEU A 174 -13.90 12.67 4.02
CA LEU A 174 -13.53 13.34 2.78
C LEU A 174 -13.50 14.85 3.02
N ALA A 175 -12.51 15.54 2.46
CA ALA A 175 -12.45 16.99 2.52
C ALA A 175 -11.71 17.59 1.32
N PHE A 176 -12.33 18.62 0.75
CA PHE A 176 -11.90 19.31 -0.48
C PHE A 176 -11.93 20.84 -0.28
N MET A 177 -11.51 21.59 -1.29
CA MET A 177 -11.48 23.06 -1.20
C MET A 177 -12.88 23.66 -1.15
N ASP A 178 -13.83 23.03 -1.84
CA ASP A 178 -15.22 23.46 -1.90
C ASP A 178 -16.20 22.27 -2.08
N LYS A 179 -17.49 22.59 -2.07
CA LYS A 179 -18.59 21.63 -2.28
C LYS A 179 -18.57 20.99 -3.66
N LYS A 180 -18.11 21.70 -4.70
CA LYS A 180 -18.13 21.23 -6.09
C LYS A 180 -17.12 20.11 -6.25
N GLU A 181 -15.90 20.30 -5.76
CA GLU A 181 -14.85 19.27 -5.74
C GLU A 181 -15.28 18.04 -4.95
N LEU A 182 -15.84 18.23 -3.74
CA LEU A 182 -16.34 17.11 -2.93
C LEU A 182 -17.41 16.31 -3.68
N LYS A 183 -18.39 16.99 -4.29
CA LYS A 183 -19.46 16.34 -5.06
C LYS A 183 -18.89 15.58 -6.26
N GLU A 184 -17.96 16.17 -6.99
CA GLU A 184 -17.35 15.53 -8.16
C GLU A 184 -16.53 14.30 -7.75
N PHE A 185 -15.77 14.37 -6.66
CA PHE A 185 -15.04 13.22 -6.14
C PHE A 185 -15.99 12.09 -5.72
N ILE A 186 -17.07 12.40 -5.01
CA ILE A 186 -18.09 11.41 -4.65
C ILE A 186 -18.69 10.76 -5.90
N ARG A 187 -19.05 11.58 -6.91
CA ARG A 187 -19.60 11.09 -8.19
C ARG A 187 -18.63 10.14 -8.90
N LEU A 188 -17.37 10.53 -9.04
CA LEU A 188 -16.32 9.71 -9.66
C LEU A 188 -16.06 8.42 -8.89
N ARG A 189 -16.10 8.47 -7.56
CA ARG A 189 -15.92 7.27 -6.73
C ARG A 189 -17.10 6.30 -6.84
N GLU A 190 -18.32 6.82 -6.91
CA GLU A 190 -19.52 6.02 -7.17
C GLU A 190 -19.48 5.39 -8.56
N GLU A 191 -19.01 6.14 -9.56
CA GLU A 191 -18.78 5.63 -10.92
C GLU A 191 -17.71 4.52 -10.91
N ALA A 192 -16.57 4.73 -10.26
CA ALA A 192 -15.52 3.72 -10.13
C ALA A 192 -16.00 2.44 -9.43
N ARG A 193 -16.84 2.56 -8.38
CA ARG A 193 -17.45 1.42 -7.69
C ARG A 193 -18.34 0.56 -8.61
N LYS A 194 -18.93 1.13 -9.65
CA LYS A 194 -19.70 0.34 -10.64
C LYS A 194 -18.82 -0.60 -11.45
N PHE A 195 -17.56 -0.24 -11.64
CA PHE A 195 -16.57 -0.99 -12.43
C PHE A 195 -15.59 -1.77 -11.56
N ASP A 196 -15.90 -1.97 -10.28
CA ASP A 196 -15.10 -2.83 -9.41
C ASP A 196 -15.09 -4.27 -9.94
N HIS A 197 -13.90 -4.83 -10.20
CA HIS A 197 -13.77 -6.17 -10.78
C HIS A 197 -14.34 -7.27 -9.89
N ARG A 198 -14.51 -7.04 -8.58
CA ARG A 198 -15.16 -7.99 -7.66
C ARG A 198 -16.66 -8.02 -7.87
N LYS A 199 -17.24 -6.85 -8.14
CA LYS A 199 -18.65 -6.72 -8.49
C LYS A 199 -18.90 -7.32 -9.87
N LEU A 200 -18.16 -6.87 -10.88
CA LEU A 200 -18.28 -7.36 -12.24
C LEU A 200 -17.95 -8.85 -12.35
N GLY A 201 -16.93 -9.32 -11.61
CA GLY A 201 -16.54 -10.72 -11.60
C GLY A 201 -17.65 -11.65 -11.09
N LYS A 202 -18.49 -11.17 -10.16
CA LYS A 202 -19.69 -11.88 -9.72
C LYS A 202 -20.84 -11.75 -10.71
N GLU A 203 -21.09 -10.55 -11.23
CA GLU A 203 -22.20 -10.29 -12.18
C GLU A 203 -22.02 -11.01 -13.53
N LEU A 204 -20.77 -11.25 -13.94
CA LEU A 204 -20.41 -11.86 -15.22
C LEU A 204 -19.91 -13.30 -15.08
N ASP A 205 -20.02 -13.90 -13.89
CA ASP A 205 -19.55 -15.26 -13.58
C ASP A 205 -18.09 -15.52 -14.02
N LEU A 206 -17.17 -14.60 -13.68
CA LEU A 206 -15.75 -14.69 -14.07
C LEU A 206 -14.92 -15.47 -13.06
N PHE A 207 -15.10 -15.21 -11.77
CA PHE A 207 -14.37 -15.88 -10.71
C PHE A 207 -15.16 -15.91 -9.40
N HIS A 208 -14.83 -16.87 -8.54
CA HIS A 208 -15.37 -17.02 -7.21
C HIS A 208 -14.24 -17.06 -6.18
N ILE A 209 -14.40 -16.36 -5.06
CA ILE A 209 -13.48 -16.45 -3.92
C ILE A 209 -14.26 -17.14 -2.81
N SER A 210 -13.85 -18.38 -2.49
CA SER A 210 -14.46 -19.21 -1.46
C SER A 210 -13.64 -19.15 -0.18
N GLU A 211 -14.30 -18.94 0.96
CA GLU A 211 -13.66 -19.02 2.28
C GLU A 211 -13.11 -20.43 2.55
N GLU A 212 -13.78 -21.48 2.03
CA GLU A 212 -13.35 -22.88 2.20
C GLU A 212 -12.04 -23.18 1.46
N VAL A 213 -11.82 -22.55 0.30
CA VAL A 213 -10.55 -22.66 -0.44
C VAL A 213 -9.46 -21.83 0.22
N GLY A 214 -9.85 -20.71 0.83
CA GLY A 214 -8.97 -19.81 1.55
C GLY A 214 -8.83 -18.44 0.86
N PRO A 215 -8.66 -17.37 1.64
CA PRO A 215 -8.62 -16.02 1.11
C PRO A 215 -7.39 -15.80 0.21
N GLY A 216 -7.59 -15.11 -0.91
CA GLY A 216 -6.53 -14.80 -1.88
C GLY A 216 -6.23 -15.94 -2.85
N LEU A 217 -7.06 -17.00 -2.90
CA LEU A 217 -6.96 -18.11 -3.85
C LEU A 217 -8.23 -18.17 -4.71
N PRO A 218 -8.33 -17.34 -5.76
CA PRO A 218 -9.54 -17.26 -6.58
C PRO A 218 -9.74 -18.51 -7.44
N LEU A 219 -11.00 -18.98 -7.49
CA LEU A 219 -11.45 -19.99 -8.43
C LEU A 219 -11.90 -19.31 -9.73
N TRP A 220 -11.25 -19.65 -10.84
CA TRP A 220 -11.68 -19.18 -12.15
C TRP A 220 -12.93 -19.95 -12.59
N LEU A 221 -14.00 -19.23 -12.91
CA LEU A 221 -15.23 -19.80 -13.46
C LEU A 221 -15.10 -19.91 -15.00
N PRO A 222 -16.00 -20.61 -15.71
CA PRO A 222 -15.87 -20.83 -17.15
C PRO A 222 -15.65 -19.54 -17.97
N ASN A 223 -16.44 -18.47 -17.73
CA ASN A 223 -16.29 -17.23 -18.47
C ASN A 223 -14.94 -16.54 -18.22
N GLY A 224 -14.48 -16.52 -16.96
CA GLY A 224 -13.18 -15.96 -16.62
C GLY A 224 -12.02 -16.82 -17.14
N THR A 225 -12.21 -18.14 -17.20
CA THR A 225 -11.22 -19.07 -17.74
C THR A 225 -11.00 -18.80 -19.23
N VAL A 226 -12.06 -18.57 -20.01
CA VAL A 226 -11.94 -18.16 -21.42
C VAL A 226 -11.13 -16.88 -21.56
N LEU A 227 -11.44 -15.83 -20.77
CA LEU A 227 -10.67 -14.58 -20.81
C LEU A 227 -9.19 -14.81 -20.53
N ARG A 228 -8.90 -15.66 -19.53
CA ARG A 228 -7.53 -16.02 -19.17
C ARG A 228 -6.85 -16.77 -20.31
N GLU A 229 -7.47 -17.79 -20.88
CA GLU A 229 -6.90 -18.59 -21.98
C GLU A 229 -6.58 -17.75 -23.21
N GLU A 230 -7.46 -16.81 -23.60
CA GLU A 230 -7.24 -15.91 -24.73
C GLU A 230 -6.05 -14.96 -24.49
N LEU A 231 -5.93 -14.41 -23.26
CA LEU A 231 -4.78 -13.59 -22.88
C LEU A 231 -3.48 -14.42 -22.86
N GLU A 232 -3.52 -15.64 -22.35
CA GLU A 232 -2.38 -16.56 -22.33
C GLU A 232 -1.99 -17.02 -23.75
N ALA A 233 -2.95 -17.21 -24.66
CA ALA A 233 -2.71 -17.55 -26.05
C ALA A 233 -2.06 -16.39 -26.81
N LEU A 234 -2.60 -15.18 -26.67
CA LEU A 234 -2.03 -13.97 -27.27
C LEU A 234 -0.57 -13.77 -26.85
N ALA A 235 -0.30 -13.82 -25.54
CA ALA A 235 1.03 -13.55 -25.05
C ALA A 235 2.03 -14.66 -25.39
N ARG A 236 1.60 -15.93 -25.42
CA ARG A 236 2.40 -17.04 -25.96
C ARG A 236 2.84 -16.79 -27.40
N GLU A 237 1.94 -16.29 -28.25
CA GLU A 237 2.27 -15.99 -29.64
C GLU A 237 3.27 -14.83 -29.75
N VAL A 238 3.03 -13.74 -29.03
CA VAL A 238 3.95 -12.58 -29.01
C VAL A 238 5.34 -12.96 -28.51
N GLU A 239 5.42 -13.73 -27.41
CA GLU A 239 6.66 -14.29 -26.87
C GLU A 239 7.39 -15.17 -27.88
N PHE A 240 6.66 -16.05 -28.57
CA PHE A 240 7.23 -16.93 -29.58
C PHE A 240 7.83 -16.13 -30.74
N GLN A 241 7.12 -15.14 -31.26
CA GLN A 241 7.62 -14.26 -32.32
C GLN A 241 8.83 -13.43 -31.86
N ALA A 242 8.92 -13.09 -30.57
CA ALA A 242 10.07 -12.42 -29.96
C ALA A 242 11.22 -13.38 -29.57
N GLY A 243 11.12 -14.67 -29.91
CA GLY A 243 12.18 -15.67 -29.71
C GLY A 243 12.31 -16.18 -28.27
N TYR A 244 11.27 -16.06 -27.44
CA TYR A 244 11.25 -16.65 -26.11
C TYR A 244 11.08 -18.17 -26.17
N GLN A 245 11.83 -18.87 -25.33
CA GLN A 245 11.77 -20.32 -25.17
C GLN A 245 10.99 -20.67 -23.93
N ARG A 246 9.91 -21.43 -24.11
CA ARG A 246 9.01 -21.81 -23.03
C ARG A 246 9.60 -22.92 -22.17
N VAL A 247 9.53 -22.74 -20.87
CA VAL A 247 9.91 -23.73 -19.86
C VAL A 247 8.76 -23.95 -18.87
N ALA A 248 8.84 -25.02 -18.10
CA ALA A 248 7.91 -25.30 -17.02
C ALA A 248 8.69 -25.80 -15.80
N THR A 249 8.42 -25.24 -14.63
CA THR A 249 9.19 -25.51 -13.42
C THR A 249 8.28 -25.90 -12.25
N PRO A 250 8.76 -26.75 -11.31
CA PRO A 250 7.96 -27.19 -10.17
C PRO A 250 7.41 -26.03 -9.32
N HIS A 251 6.31 -26.29 -8.60
CA HIS A 251 5.70 -25.32 -7.67
C HIS A 251 6.29 -25.37 -6.27
N VAL A 252 6.88 -26.52 -5.91
CA VAL A 252 7.46 -26.80 -4.60
C VAL A 252 8.92 -27.18 -4.80
N THR A 253 9.81 -26.72 -3.92
CA THR A 253 11.23 -27.06 -3.96
C THR A 253 11.82 -27.18 -2.56
N ASP A 254 12.96 -27.86 -2.48
CA ASP A 254 13.83 -27.88 -1.30
C ASP A 254 14.28 -26.45 -0.94
N GLY A 255 14.24 -26.11 0.35
CA GLY A 255 14.63 -24.81 0.89
C GLY A 255 16.05 -24.37 0.51
N LYS A 256 16.98 -25.31 0.32
CA LYS A 256 18.36 -25.02 -0.08
C LYS A 256 18.45 -24.19 -1.37
N LEU A 257 17.50 -24.36 -2.30
CA LEU A 257 17.44 -23.54 -3.51
C LEU A 257 17.16 -22.06 -3.20
N PHE A 258 16.26 -21.80 -2.25
CA PHE A 258 15.92 -20.44 -1.82
C PHE A 258 16.95 -19.82 -0.88
N GLU A 259 17.73 -20.64 -0.16
CA GLU A 259 18.92 -20.16 0.55
C GLU A 259 19.98 -19.70 -0.47
N THR A 260 20.29 -20.55 -1.45
CA THR A 260 21.32 -20.27 -2.48
C THR A 260 20.99 -19.03 -3.29
N SER A 261 19.71 -18.83 -3.63
CA SER A 261 19.25 -17.66 -4.38
C SER A 261 19.01 -16.42 -3.52
N GLY A 262 19.18 -16.49 -2.20
CA GLY A 262 18.98 -15.37 -1.27
C GLY A 262 17.52 -15.08 -0.89
N HIS A 263 16.55 -15.81 -1.43
CA HIS A 263 15.13 -15.58 -1.16
C HIS A 263 14.72 -15.89 0.28
N LEU A 264 15.25 -16.96 0.89
CA LEU A 264 14.95 -17.23 2.29
C LEU A 264 15.51 -16.16 3.23
N PRO A 265 16.78 -15.72 3.11
CA PRO A 265 17.30 -14.62 3.92
C PRO A 265 16.49 -13.32 3.83
N TYR A 266 16.02 -12.93 2.64
CA TYR A 266 15.41 -11.61 2.41
C TYR A 266 13.88 -11.59 2.31
N TYR A 267 13.24 -12.71 1.97
CA TYR A 267 11.81 -12.78 1.63
C TYR A 267 11.01 -13.81 2.45
N LYS A 268 11.61 -14.45 3.47
CA LYS A 268 10.94 -15.47 4.29
C LYS A 268 9.55 -15.06 4.79
N ASP A 269 9.41 -13.82 5.27
CA ASP A 269 8.14 -13.32 5.83
C ASP A 269 7.03 -13.17 4.78
N ALA A 270 7.39 -13.10 3.50
CA ALA A 270 6.47 -13.05 2.36
C ALA A 270 6.27 -14.41 1.68
N MET A 271 6.92 -15.47 2.17
CA MET A 271 6.79 -16.84 1.66
C MET A 271 5.77 -17.62 2.50
N PHE A 272 5.10 -18.59 1.87
CA PHE A 272 4.32 -19.54 2.64
C PHE A 272 5.21 -20.35 3.59
N PRO A 273 4.69 -20.74 4.78
CA PRO A 273 5.45 -21.55 5.72
C PRO A 273 6.00 -22.83 5.08
N PRO A 274 7.17 -23.32 5.54
CA PRO A 274 7.71 -24.55 5.02
C PRO A 274 6.83 -25.76 5.34
N MET A 275 6.86 -26.73 4.45
CA MET A 275 6.36 -28.08 4.67
C MET A 275 7.55 -28.96 5.04
N THR A 276 7.57 -29.47 6.27
CA THR A 276 8.56 -30.46 6.71
C THR A 276 8.20 -31.82 6.08
N VAL A 277 9.09 -32.35 5.24
CA VAL A 277 8.89 -33.65 4.59
C VAL A 277 9.60 -34.77 5.35
N ASP A 278 10.80 -34.50 5.86
CA ASP A 278 11.59 -35.37 6.73
C ASP A 278 12.40 -34.53 7.74
N GLU A 279 13.18 -35.18 8.62
CA GLU A 279 13.93 -34.50 9.69
C GLU A 279 14.94 -33.45 9.18
N GLU A 280 15.40 -33.57 7.92
CA GLU A 280 16.45 -32.71 7.36
C GLU A 280 15.92 -31.72 6.32
N ARG A 281 14.74 -31.94 5.72
CA ARG A 281 14.25 -31.18 4.56
C ARG A 281 12.98 -30.40 4.81
N GLN A 282 13.10 -29.09 4.58
CA GLN A 282 12.01 -28.14 4.53
C GLN A 282 11.72 -27.77 3.07
N TYR A 283 10.51 -28.07 2.60
CA TYR A 283 10.05 -27.71 1.26
C TYR A 283 9.22 -26.43 1.30
N TYR A 284 9.31 -25.63 0.25
CA TYR A 284 8.61 -24.36 0.15
C TYR A 284 7.84 -24.27 -1.16
N LEU A 285 6.67 -23.62 -1.12
CA LEU A 285 6.01 -23.13 -2.31
C LEU A 285 6.83 -21.99 -2.92
N LYS A 286 6.97 -21.97 -4.26
CA LYS A 286 7.77 -20.95 -4.93
C LYS A 286 7.09 -19.57 -4.86
N PRO A 287 7.79 -18.52 -4.38
CA PRO A 287 7.29 -17.14 -4.44
C PRO A 287 7.55 -16.46 -5.79
N MET A 288 8.41 -17.07 -6.62
CA MET A 288 8.83 -16.61 -7.95
C MET A 288 9.52 -17.74 -8.74
N ASN A 289 9.72 -17.54 -10.05
CA ASN A 289 10.29 -18.58 -10.93
C ASN A 289 11.81 -18.47 -11.12
N CYS A 290 12.42 -17.32 -10.79
CA CYS A 290 13.82 -17.00 -11.09
C CYS A 290 14.83 -18.11 -10.74
N PRO A 291 14.82 -18.69 -9.51
CA PRO A 291 15.78 -19.71 -9.13
C PRO A 291 15.74 -20.96 -10.02
N PHE A 292 14.55 -21.33 -10.50
CA PHE A 292 14.39 -22.48 -11.39
C PHE A 292 14.88 -22.19 -12.80
N HIS A 293 14.65 -20.98 -13.31
CA HIS A 293 15.15 -20.56 -14.62
C HIS A 293 16.68 -20.51 -14.63
N HIS A 294 17.31 -20.07 -13.52
CA HIS A 294 18.77 -20.13 -13.36
C HIS A 294 19.31 -21.58 -13.42
N LEU A 295 18.61 -22.55 -12.83
CA LEU A 295 18.99 -23.97 -12.94
C LEU A 295 18.85 -24.49 -14.38
N ILE A 296 17.82 -24.07 -15.12
CA ILE A 296 17.66 -24.43 -16.53
C ILE A 296 18.79 -23.82 -17.37
N PHE A 297 19.11 -22.55 -17.15
CA PHE A 297 20.24 -21.88 -17.80
C PHE A 297 21.54 -22.66 -17.54
N GLY A 298 21.83 -22.97 -16.27
CA GLY A 298 23.02 -23.65 -15.80
C GLY A 298 23.05 -25.17 -15.99
N SER A 299 22.00 -25.78 -16.54
CA SER A 299 21.91 -27.24 -16.76
C SER A 299 22.95 -27.79 -17.73
N ARG A 300 23.52 -26.93 -18.58
CA ARG A 300 24.64 -27.24 -19.47
C ARG A 300 25.48 -25.99 -19.75
N PRO A 301 26.74 -26.14 -20.20
CA PRO A 301 27.53 -25.04 -20.72
C PRO A 301 26.82 -24.30 -21.87
N ARG A 302 27.00 -22.97 -21.92
CA ARG A 302 26.42 -22.07 -22.93
C ARG A 302 27.50 -21.33 -23.69
N SER A 303 27.37 -21.24 -25.01
CA SER A 303 28.22 -20.40 -25.86
C SER A 303 27.69 -18.96 -25.90
N TYR A 304 28.57 -17.98 -26.06
CA TYR A 304 28.18 -16.58 -26.30
C TYR A 304 27.27 -16.41 -27.53
N ARG A 305 27.36 -17.34 -28.51
CA ARG A 305 26.51 -17.35 -29.71
C ARG A 305 25.07 -17.77 -29.46
N GLU A 306 24.81 -18.39 -28.30
CA GLU A 306 23.47 -18.75 -27.86
C GLU A 306 22.78 -17.61 -27.10
N LEU A 307 23.48 -16.48 -26.89
CA LEU A 307 22.93 -15.29 -26.24
C LEU A 307 22.50 -14.25 -27.29
N PRO A 308 21.36 -13.57 -27.09
CA PRO A 308 20.51 -13.59 -25.89
C PRO A 308 19.62 -14.85 -25.83
N LEU A 309 19.54 -15.46 -24.65
CA LEU A 309 18.63 -16.57 -24.35
C LEU A 309 17.48 -16.06 -23.48
N ARG A 310 16.25 -16.20 -23.97
CA ARG A 310 15.04 -15.72 -23.29
C ARG A 310 14.22 -16.92 -22.83
N LEU A 311 14.13 -17.17 -21.52
CA LEU A 311 13.28 -18.23 -20.96
C LEU A 311 11.97 -17.62 -20.46
N ALA A 312 10.83 -18.17 -20.86
CA ALA A 312 9.51 -17.71 -20.43
C ALA A 312 8.69 -18.84 -19.81
N GLU A 313 7.88 -18.53 -18.80
CA GLU A 313 6.99 -19.45 -18.12
C GLU A 313 5.73 -18.74 -17.63
N TYR A 314 4.57 -19.37 -17.83
CA TYR A 314 3.36 -19.02 -17.07
C TYR A 314 3.45 -19.70 -15.70
N GLY A 315 4.29 -19.11 -14.86
CA GLY A 315 4.74 -19.72 -13.62
C GLY A 315 3.78 -19.42 -12.48
N GLN A 316 3.21 -20.48 -11.91
CA GLN A 316 2.34 -20.37 -10.73
C GLN A 316 3.17 -20.16 -9.47
N CYS A 317 2.96 -19.02 -8.82
CA CYS A 317 3.69 -18.59 -7.64
C CYS A 317 2.75 -18.28 -6.48
N TYR A 318 3.31 -18.40 -5.27
CA TYR A 318 2.58 -18.26 -4.03
C TYR A 318 3.28 -17.29 -3.09
N ARG A 319 2.58 -16.24 -2.67
CA ARG A 319 3.09 -15.23 -1.72
C ARG A 319 2.19 -15.15 -0.51
N TYR A 320 2.80 -15.11 0.67
CA TYR A 320 2.10 -14.97 1.94
C TYR A 320 1.73 -13.51 2.19
N GLU A 321 0.74 -13.04 1.43
CA GLU A 321 0.16 -11.72 1.62
C GLU A 321 -0.70 -11.68 2.89
N GLN A 322 -0.57 -10.59 3.67
CA GLN A 322 -1.40 -10.34 4.85
C GLN A 322 -2.88 -10.35 4.47
N SER A 323 -3.74 -10.95 5.31
CA SER A 323 -5.17 -11.11 5.03
C SER A 323 -5.87 -9.79 4.69
N GLY A 324 -5.57 -8.73 5.44
CA GLY A 324 -6.13 -7.39 5.21
C GLY A 324 -5.64 -6.69 3.93
N ALA A 325 -4.61 -7.22 3.26
CA ALA A 325 -4.11 -6.69 1.99
C ALA A 325 -4.73 -7.35 0.76
N LEU A 326 -5.46 -8.46 0.91
CA LEU A 326 -6.04 -9.20 -0.20
C LEU A 326 -7.20 -8.43 -0.84
N ALA A 327 -7.26 -8.41 -2.18
CA ALA A 327 -8.19 -7.56 -2.91
C ALA A 327 -8.66 -8.18 -4.24
N GLY A 328 -9.66 -9.07 -4.17
CA GLY A 328 -10.19 -9.73 -5.37
C GLY A 328 -9.07 -10.44 -6.15
N LEU A 329 -8.98 -10.16 -7.46
CA LEU A 329 -7.84 -10.58 -8.30
C LEU A 329 -6.63 -9.62 -8.32
N LEU A 330 -6.70 -8.42 -7.72
CA LEU A 330 -5.61 -7.44 -7.77
C LEU A 330 -4.45 -7.78 -6.82
N ARG A 331 -4.77 -8.36 -5.65
CA ARG A 331 -3.78 -8.81 -4.68
C ARG A 331 -4.24 -10.15 -4.10
N VAL A 332 -3.52 -11.19 -4.48
CA VAL A 332 -3.84 -12.60 -4.23
C VAL A 332 -2.63 -13.30 -3.63
N ARG A 333 -2.86 -14.46 -3.03
CA ARG A 333 -1.78 -15.34 -2.53
C ARG A 333 -1.28 -16.30 -3.58
N GLY A 334 -2.15 -16.79 -4.47
CA GLY A 334 -1.80 -17.63 -5.61
C GLY A 334 -1.97 -16.86 -6.91
N MET A 335 -0.92 -16.80 -7.73
CA MET A 335 -0.93 -16.06 -9.00
C MET A 335 -0.13 -16.79 -10.08
N CYS A 336 -0.61 -16.69 -11.31
CA CYS A 336 0.16 -17.11 -12.48
C CYS A 336 0.81 -15.87 -13.08
N MET A 337 2.14 -15.80 -13.05
CA MET A 337 2.87 -14.70 -13.67
C MET A 337 3.21 -15.09 -15.10
N ASN A 338 2.97 -14.18 -16.06
CA ASN A 338 3.71 -14.22 -17.31
C ASN A 338 5.13 -13.75 -17.01
N ASP A 339 6.00 -14.70 -16.66
CA ASP A 339 7.34 -14.45 -16.13
C ASP A 339 8.40 -14.87 -17.14
N ALA A 340 9.47 -14.10 -17.23
CA ALA A 340 10.57 -14.39 -18.14
C ALA A 340 11.91 -13.92 -17.59
N HIS A 341 12.95 -14.69 -17.91
CA HIS A 341 14.34 -14.39 -17.55
C HIS A 341 15.20 -14.40 -18.82
N ILE A 342 15.79 -13.24 -19.11
CA ILE A 342 16.67 -13.03 -20.26
C ILE A 342 18.12 -13.10 -19.79
N TYR A 343 18.89 -13.99 -20.41
CA TYR A 343 20.32 -14.12 -20.23
C TYR A 343 21.01 -13.52 -21.45
N CYS A 344 21.75 -12.43 -21.26
CA CYS A 344 22.41 -11.70 -22.33
C CYS A 344 23.80 -11.22 -21.88
N THR A 345 24.63 -10.79 -22.83
CA THR A 345 25.90 -10.13 -22.50
C THR A 345 25.66 -8.68 -22.08
N ALA A 346 26.67 -8.04 -21.48
CA ALA A 346 26.55 -6.65 -21.05
C ALA A 346 26.27 -5.69 -22.23
N GLU A 347 26.79 -6.00 -23.41
CA GLU A 347 26.60 -5.21 -24.63
C GLU A 347 25.17 -5.34 -25.18
N GLN A 348 24.50 -6.45 -24.92
CA GLN A 348 23.14 -6.74 -25.38
C GLN A 348 22.05 -6.16 -24.46
N LEU A 349 22.42 -5.74 -23.24
CA LEU A 349 21.46 -5.33 -22.20
C LEU A 349 20.54 -4.18 -22.65
N GLU A 350 21.08 -3.15 -23.30
CA GLU A 350 20.29 -2.00 -23.77
C GLU A 350 19.26 -2.42 -24.84
N GLU A 351 19.67 -3.27 -25.79
CA GLU A 351 18.79 -3.79 -26.84
C GLU A 351 17.67 -4.66 -26.26
N GLU A 352 18.01 -5.63 -25.40
CA GLU A 352 17.05 -6.54 -24.79
C GLU A 352 16.05 -5.80 -23.88
N PHE A 353 16.53 -4.84 -23.10
CA PHE A 353 15.64 -4.06 -22.22
C PHE A 353 14.68 -3.20 -23.04
N THR A 354 15.17 -2.54 -24.09
CA THR A 354 14.33 -1.73 -25.00
C THR A 354 13.27 -2.59 -25.68
N ALA A 355 13.64 -3.76 -26.20
CA ALA A 355 12.70 -4.70 -26.82
C ALA A 355 11.57 -5.14 -25.85
N VAL A 356 11.89 -5.32 -24.56
CA VAL A 356 10.88 -5.60 -23.54
C VAL A 356 9.96 -4.40 -23.31
N LEU A 357 10.49 -3.17 -23.26
CA LEU A 357 9.66 -1.95 -23.12
C LEU A 357 8.71 -1.77 -24.31
N GLU A 358 9.19 -1.99 -25.53
CA GLU A 358 8.38 -1.96 -26.75
C GLU A 358 7.27 -3.02 -26.72
N MET A 359 7.59 -4.24 -26.27
CA MET A 359 6.59 -5.29 -26.10
C MET A 359 5.48 -4.88 -25.11
N HIS A 360 5.83 -4.27 -23.97
CA HIS A 360 4.86 -3.74 -23.01
C HIS A 360 4.01 -2.62 -23.61
N ARG A 361 4.63 -1.70 -24.35
CA ARG A 361 3.94 -0.62 -25.04
C ARG A 361 2.92 -1.16 -26.05
N ASN A 362 3.29 -2.16 -26.84
CA ASN A 362 2.39 -2.81 -27.79
C ASN A 362 1.18 -3.43 -27.10
N TYR A 363 1.36 -4.11 -25.96
CA TYR A 363 0.23 -4.60 -25.16
C TYR A 363 -0.65 -3.45 -24.66
N TYR A 364 -0.06 -2.39 -24.13
CA TYR A 364 -0.83 -1.25 -23.60
C TYR A 364 -1.61 -0.55 -24.71
N GLU A 365 -1.05 -0.38 -25.89
CA GLU A 365 -1.76 0.15 -27.06
C GLU A 365 -2.90 -0.79 -27.50
N MET A 366 -2.64 -2.10 -27.57
CA MET A 366 -3.63 -3.13 -27.94
C MET A 366 -4.83 -3.14 -26.98
N PHE A 367 -4.56 -3.08 -25.67
CA PHE A 367 -5.59 -3.04 -24.62
C PHE A 367 -6.10 -1.63 -24.32
N ARG A 368 -5.65 -0.62 -25.08
CA ARG A 368 -6.05 0.79 -24.94
C ARG A 368 -5.81 1.35 -23.53
N LEU A 369 -4.75 0.88 -22.88
CA LEU A 369 -4.29 1.34 -21.57
C LEU A 369 -3.48 2.62 -21.74
N ALA A 370 -4.18 3.75 -21.92
CA ALA A 370 -3.55 5.04 -22.23
C ALA A 370 -3.00 5.79 -21.00
N ARG A 371 -3.35 5.37 -19.78
CA ARG A 371 -3.00 6.06 -18.53
C ARG A 371 -2.11 5.20 -17.65
N TYR A 372 -0.82 5.26 -17.89
CA TYR A 372 0.21 4.63 -17.07
C TYR A 372 1.40 5.58 -16.91
N TRP A 373 2.25 5.28 -15.96
CA TRP A 373 3.53 5.95 -15.74
C TRP A 373 4.56 4.88 -15.43
N MET A 374 5.81 5.12 -15.80
CA MET A 374 6.92 4.22 -15.49
C MET A 374 7.65 4.73 -14.25
N ARG A 375 8.17 3.80 -13.45
CA ARG A 375 8.95 4.10 -12.26
C ARG A 375 10.20 3.25 -12.20
N LEU A 376 11.35 3.89 -12.23
CA LEU A 376 12.60 3.25 -11.83
C LEU A 376 12.62 3.13 -10.30
N SER A 377 12.78 1.91 -9.80
CA SER A 377 12.94 1.67 -8.36
C SER A 377 14.43 1.42 -8.07
N ILE A 378 15.03 2.30 -7.27
CA ILE A 378 16.44 2.25 -6.86
C ILE A 378 16.60 1.66 -5.45
N HIS A 379 17.81 1.23 -5.11
CA HIS A 379 18.12 0.76 -3.76
C HIS A 379 18.17 1.90 -2.74
N ASP A 380 18.05 1.56 -1.45
CA ASP A 380 18.31 2.47 -0.34
C ASP A 380 19.75 2.24 0.12
N PRO A 381 20.70 3.17 -0.13
CA PRO A 381 22.11 2.99 0.20
C PRO A 381 22.38 2.77 1.69
N GLU A 382 21.49 3.27 2.55
CA GLU A 382 21.61 3.19 4.01
C GLU A 382 21.13 1.83 4.55
N ASN A 383 20.32 1.09 3.77
CA ASN A 383 19.73 -0.17 4.22
C ASN A 383 20.54 -1.40 3.77
N LYS A 384 21.63 -1.68 4.47
CA LYS A 384 22.52 -2.83 4.19
C LYS A 384 21.93 -4.21 4.49
N THR A 385 20.77 -4.26 5.17
CA THR A 385 20.13 -5.53 5.57
C THR A 385 19.16 -6.04 4.52
N LYS A 386 18.51 -5.14 3.78
CA LYS A 386 17.49 -5.48 2.79
C LYS A 386 18.07 -5.70 1.39
N TYR A 387 19.14 -4.98 1.05
CA TYR A 387 19.77 -5.04 -0.26
C TYR A 387 21.08 -5.83 -0.17
N VAL A 388 21.48 -6.43 -1.29
CA VAL A 388 22.81 -7.05 -1.40
C VAL A 388 23.87 -5.94 -1.26
N ASP A 389 24.82 -6.14 -0.36
CA ASP A 389 25.91 -5.19 -0.07
C ASP A 389 26.95 -5.19 -1.20
N ASN A 390 26.57 -4.60 -2.33
CA ASN A 390 27.44 -4.40 -3.48
C ASN A 390 27.19 -3.01 -4.12
N PRO A 391 27.70 -1.94 -3.50
CA PRO A 391 27.45 -0.56 -3.95
C PRO A 391 27.88 -0.30 -5.39
N ALA A 392 28.97 -0.92 -5.84
CA ALA A 392 29.47 -0.77 -7.21
C ALA A 392 28.51 -1.37 -8.24
N ALA A 393 27.96 -2.56 -7.97
CA ALA A 393 26.98 -3.19 -8.85
C ALA A 393 25.67 -2.40 -8.90
N TRP A 394 25.19 -1.89 -7.76
CA TRP A 394 24.02 -1.02 -7.71
C TRP A 394 24.21 0.25 -8.54
N ALA A 395 25.28 1.00 -8.29
CA ALA A 395 25.57 2.24 -9.01
C ALA A 395 25.69 2.03 -10.53
N SER A 396 26.30 0.92 -10.95
CA SER A 396 26.39 0.57 -12.37
C SER A 396 25.03 0.21 -12.96
N SER A 397 24.24 -0.62 -12.27
CA SER A 397 22.95 -1.12 -12.77
C SER A 397 21.91 -0.01 -12.87
N GLU A 398 21.81 0.83 -11.84
CA GLU A 398 20.89 1.96 -11.79
C GLU A 398 21.19 2.96 -12.91
N LYS A 399 22.46 3.31 -13.11
CA LYS A 399 22.89 4.24 -14.16
C LYS A 399 22.61 3.71 -15.57
N ILE A 400 22.80 2.41 -15.79
CA ILE A 400 22.50 1.80 -17.10
C ILE A 400 20.99 1.85 -17.36
N ILE A 401 20.17 1.45 -16.39
CA ILE A 401 18.71 1.42 -16.56
C ILE A 401 18.14 2.84 -16.70
N GLU A 402 18.62 3.80 -15.91
CA GLU A 402 18.24 5.22 -16.01
C GLU A 402 18.50 5.74 -17.42
N LYS A 403 19.69 5.51 -17.97
CA LYS A 403 20.05 5.93 -19.33
C LYS A 403 19.16 5.27 -20.40
N ILE A 404 18.78 4.01 -20.24
CA ILE A 404 17.87 3.32 -21.18
C ILE A 404 16.49 3.96 -21.12
N LEU A 405 15.98 4.23 -19.92
CA LEU A 405 14.67 4.86 -19.70
C LEU A 405 14.60 6.31 -20.19
N GLU A 406 15.69 7.08 -20.12
CA GLU A 406 15.73 8.44 -20.67
C GLU A 406 15.64 8.48 -22.21
N LYS A 407 16.06 7.40 -22.88
CA LYS A 407 16.04 7.28 -24.35
C LYS A 407 14.74 6.69 -24.90
N SER A 408 14.03 5.92 -24.08
CA SER A 408 12.82 5.16 -24.46
C SER A 408 11.58 6.01 -24.29
#